data_AF-A0A1B6MAG5-F1
#
_entry.id   AF-A0A1B6MAG5-F1
#
_cell.length_a   1.000
_cell.length_b   1.000
_cell.length_c   1.000
_cell.angle_alpha   90.00
_cell.angle_beta   90.00
_cell.angle_gamma   90.00
#
_symmetry.space_group_name_H-M   'P 1'
#
loop_
_entity.id
_entity.type
_entity.pdbx_description
1 polymer ?
#
loop_
_entity_poly.entity_id
_entity_poly.type
_entity_poly.pdbx_seq_one_letter_code
_entity_poly.pdbx_strand_id
1 'polypeptide(L)'
;MYVIYCYSNSHSVNGIWFSIVVIQIMYTNMCNTIPILKLRLRLDHVTFMFLFCQHIVSLNSCDDSFNHKLPGSMYNKESNEMLALIQDSYRNYVECPFSNCSCYADTITKDLSVFKNGISEIMMNSAKTKGTTYKIIDGRLYRNADCMFPARCAGVEHYLRKLHTKLPNLQLVLNTRDWPQVTRFQGEVLPVFSFSKTKDYLDIMYPAWAFWEGGPAIKLYPRGLGRWDKHRQSLDRAAQRWPWQDKLPVAFFRGSRTNNERDSLVLLSRDEPELVDAAYTKNQAWKSEKDTLYSSPADEVALEDHCKYKYLFNFRG
;
A
#
# COMPACT_ATOMS: atom_id res chain seq x y z
N MET A 1 -5.81 -5.32 2.80
CA MET A 1 -6.09 -4.26 1.81
C MET A 1 -4.73 -3.72 1.38
N TYR A 2 -4.33 -3.97 0.13
CA TYR A 2 -3.05 -3.53 -0.41
C TYR A 2 -3.32 -2.32 -1.28
N VAL A 3 -2.79 -1.16 -0.91
CA VAL A 3 -2.80 0.02 -1.79
C VAL A 3 -1.53 -0.04 -2.60
N ILE A 4 -1.67 -0.20 -3.91
CA ILE A 4 -0.55 -0.23 -4.85
C ILE A 4 -0.51 1.11 -5.56
N TYR A 5 0.61 1.81 -5.42
CA TYR A 5 0.88 3.03 -6.15
C TYR A 5 1.91 2.72 -7.24
N CYS A 6 1.55 2.93 -8.51
CA CYS A 6 2.45 2.75 -9.65
C CYS A 6 3.07 4.11 -10.06
N TYR A 7 4.08 4.59 -9.32
CA TYR A 7 4.84 5.79 -9.69
C TYR A 7 6.31 5.46 -9.99
N SER A 8 6.86 6.12 -11.00
CA SER A 8 8.27 6.02 -11.39
C SER A 8 9.01 7.30 -10.99
N ASN A 9 10.16 7.15 -10.32
CA ASN A 9 10.96 8.21 -9.70
C ASN A 9 11.92 8.90 -10.69
N SER A 10 11.44 9.33 -11.86
CA SER A 10 12.34 9.92 -12.86
C SER A 10 11.68 11.02 -13.69
N HIS A 11 11.45 12.21 -13.12
CA HIS A 11 11.47 13.47 -13.88
C HIS A 11 11.72 14.66 -12.95
N SER A 12 12.93 15.22 -13.02
CA SER A 12 13.19 16.62 -12.67
C SER A 12 12.93 17.46 -13.92
N VAL A 13 11.79 18.15 -13.97
CA VAL A 13 11.55 19.21 -14.96
C VAL A 13 11.03 20.43 -14.19
N ASN A 14 11.64 21.56 -14.48
CA ASN A 14 11.49 22.83 -13.75
C ASN A 14 10.03 23.27 -13.61
N GLY A 15 9.60 23.52 -12.37
CA GLY A 15 8.40 24.28 -12.02
C GLY A 15 7.13 23.42 -11.81
N ILE A 16 6.55 23.54 -10.62
CA ILE A 16 5.38 22.80 -10.08
C ILE A 16 5.77 21.45 -9.45
N TRP A 17 6.00 21.51 -8.13
CA TRP A 17 6.30 20.36 -7.29
C TRP A 17 5.06 19.48 -7.09
N PHE A 18 5.03 18.32 -7.75
CA PHE A 18 4.21 17.19 -7.31
C PHE A 18 5.09 16.27 -6.46
N SER A 19 5.12 16.50 -5.14
CA SER A 19 5.74 15.56 -4.21
C SER A 19 4.75 14.43 -3.90
N ILE A 20 4.77 13.37 -4.73
CA ILE A 20 4.11 12.10 -4.41
C ILE A 20 5.18 11.15 -3.85
N VAL A 21 4.94 10.72 -2.61
CA VAL A 21 5.80 9.84 -1.81
C VAL A 21 6.10 8.53 -2.56
N VAL A 22 7.37 8.30 -2.91
CA VAL A 22 7.88 7.02 -3.42
C VAL A 22 8.78 6.38 -2.36
N ILE A 23 8.36 5.19 -1.91
CA ILE A 23 9.06 4.37 -0.92
C ILE A 23 10.29 3.74 -1.57
N GLN A 24 11.47 4.27 -1.33
CA GLN A 24 12.73 3.64 -1.69
C GLN A 24 13.39 3.04 -0.43
N ILE A 25 13.32 1.71 -0.27
CA ILE A 25 14.12 1.01 0.73
C ILE A 25 15.49 0.77 0.10
N MET A 26 16.46 1.64 0.40
CA MET A 26 17.87 1.31 0.17
C MET A 26 18.39 0.52 1.37
N TYR A 27 18.81 -0.71 1.11
CA TYR A 27 19.73 -1.45 1.96
C TYR A 27 21.10 -0.78 1.89
N THR A 28 21.64 -0.33 3.01
CA THR A 28 23.08 -0.06 3.15
C THR A 28 23.60 -0.76 4.41
N ASN A 29 24.01 -2.01 4.24
CA ASN A 29 25.18 -2.50 4.95
C ASN A 29 26.40 -1.96 4.20
N MET A 30 27.27 -1.22 4.88
CA MET A 30 28.72 -1.38 4.90
C MET A 30 29.38 -0.10 5.43
N CYS A 31 29.82 -0.16 6.68
CA CYS A 31 30.97 0.60 7.15
C CYS A 31 32.20 0.15 6.34
N ASN A 32 32.89 1.08 5.69
CA ASN A 32 34.33 1.28 5.81
C ASN A 32 34.79 2.50 5.00
N THR A 33 35.80 3.16 5.56
CA THR A 33 36.40 4.46 5.25
C THR A 33 37.37 4.47 4.05
N ILE A 34 37.23 5.47 3.15
CA ILE A 34 38.26 6.40 2.56
C ILE A 34 39.36 5.79 1.61
N PRO A 35 40.00 6.48 0.62
CA PRO A 35 39.68 7.66 -0.25
C PRO A 35 40.03 7.56 -1.77
N ILE A 36 39.50 8.53 -2.55
CA ILE A 36 40.09 9.33 -3.66
C ILE A 36 40.81 8.63 -4.83
N LEU A 37 40.27 8.82 -6.05
CA LEU A 37 41.09 9.11 -7.23
C LEU A 37 40.47 10.25 -8.06
N LYS A 38 41.23 11.35 -8.15
CA LYS A 38 40.98 12.51 -9.02
C LYS A 38 41.09 12.07 -10.49
N LEU A 39 40.10 12.38 -11.32
CA LEU A 39 40.36 12.62 -12.75
C LEU A 39 39.88 14.02 -13.12
N ARG A 40 40.84 14.77 -13.65
CA ARG A 40 40.80 16.20 -13.95
C ARG A 40 40.54 16.30 -15.44
N LEU A 41 39.36 16.78 -15.85
CA LEU A 41 39.13 17.24 -17.22
C LEU A 41 38.79 18.73 -17.16
N ARG A 42 39.77 19.53 -17.59
CA ARG A 42 39.58 20.95 -17.90
C ARG A 42 38.71 21.04 -19.14
N LEU A 43 37.53 21.63 -19.01
CA LEU A 43 36.86 22.31 -20.12
C LEU A 43 36.52 23.72 -19.64
N ASP A 44 36.99 24.69 -20.40
CA ASP A 44 37.00 26.11 -20.05
C ASP A 44 35.57 26.68 -19.97
N HIS A 45 35.29 27.39 -18.87
CA HIS A 45 33.97 27.92 -18.50
C HIS A 45 33.36 28.98 -19.45
N VAL A 46 34.06 29.37 -20.51
CA VAL A 46 33.62 30.46 -21.41
C VAL A 46 32.88 29.92 -22.65
N THR A 47 33.11 28.66 -23.05
CA THR A 47 32.47 28.10 -24.25
C THR A 47 31.09 27.47 -23.96
N PHE A 48 30.82 27.08 -22.71
CA PHE A 48 29.53 26.47 -22.31
C PHE A 48 28.41 27.52 -22.14
N MET A 49 28.76 28.78 -21.86
CA MET A 49 27.79 29.85 -21.60
C MET A 49 27.20 30.46 -22.88
N PHE A 50 27.93 30.42 -24.00
CA PHE A 50 27.43 30.90 -25.29
C PHE A 50 26.51 29.91 -26.02
N LEU A 51 26.69 28.61 -25.80
CA LEU A 51 25.79 27.57 -26.34
C LEU A 51 24.45 27.47 -25.59
N PHE A 52 24.40 27.90 -24.32
CA PHE A 52 23.15 27.94 -23.54
C PHE A 52 22.28 29.17 -23.85
N CYS A 53 22.86 30.29 -24.28
CA CYS A 53 22.09 31.50 -24.59
C CYS A 53 21.42 31.48 -25.99
N GLN A 54 21.87 30.66 -26.93
CA GLN A 54 21.21 30.52 -28.24
C GLN A 54 20.10 29.46 -28.28
N HIS A 55 19.90 28.68 -27.20
CA HIS A 55 18.77 27.75 -27.08
C HIS A 55 17.68 28.18 -26.08
N ILE A 56 17.82 29.34 -25.44
CA ILE A 56 16.78 29.90 -24.55
C ILE A 56 15.78 30.80 -25.30
N VAL A 57 15.99 31.08 -26.61
CA VAL A 57 15.07 31.92 -27.40
C VAL A 57 14.02 31.10 -28.20
N SER A 58 14.00 29.77 -28.11
CA SER A 58 13.02 28.92 -28.81
C SER A 58 12.14 28.04 -27.92
N LEU A 59 12.05 28.31 -26.61
CA LEU A 59 11.11 27.64 -25.70
C LEU A 59 9.93 28.53 -25.24
N ASN A 60 9.66 29.61 -25.99
CA ASN A 60 8.45 30.42 -25.86
C ASN A 60 7.51 30.23 -27.07
N SER A 61 7.35 29.00 -27.55
CA SER A 61 6.15 28.63 -28.30
C SER A 61 5.38 27.63 -27.45
N CYS A 62 4.48 28.15 -26.61
CA CYS A 62 3.29 27.40 -26.26
C CYS A 62 2.61 27.09 -27.60
N ASP A 63 2.53 25.81 -27.96
CA ASP A 63 1.77 25.37 -29.12
C ASP A 63 0.28 25.58 -28.82
N ASP A 64 -0.20 26.76 -29.18
CA ASP A 64 -1.58 27.24 -29.07
C ASP A 64 -2.46 26.60 -30.16
N SER A 65 -2.47 25.26 -30.24
CA SER A 65 -3.26 24.53 -31.23
C SER A 65 -4.14 23.42 -30.64
N PHE A 66 -4.78 23.69 -29.49
CA PHE A 66 -6.04 23.03 -29.13
C PHE A 66 -7.09 24.08 -28.76
N ASN A 67 -7.72 24.61 -29.80
CA ASN A 67 -8.80 25.60 -29.70
C ASN A 67 -10.12 24.90 -29.32
N HIS A 68 -10.21 24.35 -28.11
CA HIS A 68 -11.50 24.14 -27.47
C HIS A 68 -11.84 25.42 -26.69
N LYS A 69 -12.76 26.21 -27.25
CA LYS A 69 -13.45 27.28 -26.50
C LYS A 69 -14.04 26.66 -25.24
N LEU A 70 -13.40 26.84 -24.09
CA LEU A 70 -13.98 26.56 -22.78
C LEU A 70 -14.97 27.69 -22.46
N PRO A 71 -16.29 27.44 -22.38
CA PRO A 71 -17.23 28.44 -21.93
C PRO A 71 -17.37 28.34 -20.40
N GLY A 72 -17.00 29.41 -19.68
CA GLY A 72 -17.34 29.61 -18.27
C GLY A 72 -16.18 29.47 -17.29
N SER A 73 -16.19 30.33 -16.26
CA SER A 73 -15.23 30.40 -15.14
C SER A 73 -14.63 29.04 -14.76
N MET A 74 -13.31 28.90 -14.91
CA MET A 74 -12.51 27.69 -14.68
C MET A 74 -12.43 27.24 -13.19
N TYR A 75 -13.24 27.84 -12.30
CA TYR A 75 -13.23 27.58 -10.87
C TYR A 75 -14.67 27.47 -10.36
N ASN A 76 -15.21 26.25 -10.32
CA ASN A 76 -16.45 25.98 -9.61
C ASN A 76 -16.15 25.79 -8.10
N LYS A 77 -17.17 25.98 -7.26
CA LYS A 77 -17.04 25.91 -5.79
C LYS A 77 -16.35 24.61 -5.33
N GLU A 78 -16.73 23.48 -5.91
CA GLU A 78 -16.19 22.16 -5.60
C GLU A 78 -14.69 22.05 -5.88
N SER A 79 -14.22 22.59 -7.02
CA SER A 79 -12.79 22.60 -7.35
C SER A 79 -11.99 23.44 -6.35
N ASN A 80 -12.53 24.58 -5.92
CA ASN A 80 -11.89 25.42 -4.92
C ASN A 80 -11.83 24.74 -3.55
N GLU A 81 -12.89 24.02 -3.16
CA GLU A 81 -12.93 23.24 -1.92
C GLU A 81 -11.88 22.11 -1.95
N MET A 82 -11.78 21.37 -3.07
CA MET A 82 -10.75 20.34 -3.23
C MET A 82 -9.32 20.92 -3.20
N LEU A 83 -9.08 22.03 -3.89
CA LEU A 83 -7.78 22.70 -3.88
C LEU A 83 -7.39 23.17 -2.47
N ALA A 84 -8.34 23.72 -1.71
CA ALA A 84 -8.12 24.13 -0.33
C ALA A 84 -7.74 22.93 0.56
N LEU A 85 -8.42 21.79 0.42
CA LEU A 85 -8.10 20.55 1.14
C LEU A 85 -6.70 20.02 0.79
N ILE A 86 -6.32 20.07 -0.49
CA ILE A 86 -4.99 19.65 -0.96
C ILE A 86 -3.91 20.56 -0.35
N GLN A 87 -4.10 21.87 -0.43
CA GLN A 87 -3.15 22.86 0.11
C GLN A 87 -3.02 22.72 1.63
N ASP A 88 -4.14 22.54 2.34
CA ASP A 88 -4.12 22.31 3.77
C ASP A 88 -3.39 21.02 4.15
N SER A 89 -3.63 19.93 3.41
CA SER A 89 -2.94 18.66 3.60
C SER A 89 -1.42 18.79 3.40
N TYR A 90 -0.98 19.52 2.36
CA TYR A 90 0.45 19.76 2.13
C TYR A 90 1.10 20.61 3.21
N ARG A 91 0.41 21.66 3.70
CA ARG A 91 0.93 22.50 4.78
C ARG A 91 1.09 21.73 6.09
N ASN A 92 0.20 20.77 6.34
CA ASN A 92 0.16 19.98 7.56
C ASN A 92 0.92 18.64 7.45
N TYR A 93 1.42 18.28 6.26
CA TYR A 93 2.17 17.05 6.06
C TYR A 93 3.53 17.14 6.72
N VAL A 94 3.83 16.14 7.56
CA VAL A 94 5.14 15.95 8.18
C VAL A 94 5.67 14.61 7.70
N GLU A 95 6.85 14.63 7.08
CA GLU A 95 7.51 13.40 6.63
C GLU A 95 7.82 12.50 7.83
N CYS A 96 7.50 11.22 7.71
CA CYS A 96 7.80 10.28 8.78
C CYS A 96 9.29 9.86 8.71
N PRO A 97 10.02 9.85 9.85
CA PRO A 97 11.40 9.40 9.85
C PRO A 97 11.47 7.88 9.64
N PHE A 98 12.24 7.45 8.64
CA PHE A 98 12.49 6.03 8.36
C PHE A 98 13.67 5.44 9.15
N SER A 99 14.47 6.27 9.83
CA SER A 99 15.54 5.81 10.71
C SER A 99 14.98 4.95 11.84
N ASN A 100 15.64 3.84 12.18
CA ASN A 100 15.30 3.00 13.34
C ASN A 100 13.83 2.53 13.38
N CYS A 101 13.16 2.36 12.23
CA CYS A 101 11.77 1.91 12.12
C CYS A 101 10.72 2.85 12.76
N SER A 102 11.00 4.16 12.90
CA SER A 102 10.11 5.08 13.63
C SER A 102 8.81 5.47 12.92
N CYS A 103 8.74 5.39 11.57
CA CYS A 103 7.59 5.89 10.80
C CYS A 103 6.22 5.33 11.27
N TYR A 104 6.19 4.09 11.79
CA TYR A 104 4.96 3.43 12.24
C TYR A 104 4.88 3.25 13.77
N ALA A 105 5.80 3.85 14.53
CA ALA A 105 5.88 3.69 15.98
C ALA A 105 4.60 4.16 16.70
N ASP A 106 3.98 5.25 16.23
CA ASP A 106 2.75 5.79 16.83
C ASP A 106 1.58 4.80 16.77
N THR A 107 1.51 3.99 15.70
CA THR A 107 0.49 2.94 15.59
C THR A 107 0.71 1.87 16.65
N ILE A 108 1.95 1.43 16.83
CA ILE A 108 2.33 0.43 17.84
C ILE A 108 2.04 0.97 19.24
N THR A 109 2.49 2.19 19.54
CA THR A 109 2.28 2.85 20.83
C THR A 109 0.80 2.99 21.15
N LYS A 110 0.00 3.44 20.17
CA LYS A 110 -1.45 3.58 20.33
C LYS A 110 -2.13 2.25 20.59
N ASP A 111 -1.77 1.21 19.85
CA ASP A 111 -2.36 -0.12 19.99
C ASP A 111 -2.01 -0.78 21.33
N LEU A 112 -0.79 -0.55 21.82
CA LEU A 112 -0.33 -1.09 23.10
C LEU A 112 -0.78 -0.25 24.31
N SER A 113 -1.23 0.99 24.10
CA SER A 113 -1.55 1.94 25.19
C SER A 113 -2.59 1.42 26.19
N VAL A 114 -3.54 0.58 25.75
CA VAL A 114 -4.58 0.00 26.60
C VAL A 114 -4.04 -1.08 27.55
N PHE A 115 -2.84 -1.60 27.28
CA PHE A 115 -2.16 -2.62 28.08
C PHE A 115 -1.05 -2.04 28.97
N LYS A 116 -1.03 -0.71 29.19
CA LYS A 116 -0.01 -0.03 30.01
C LYS A 116 0.14 -0.56 31.44
N ASN A 117 -0.93 -1.14 31.98
CA ASN A 117 -0.96 -1.73 33.33
C ASN A 117 -0.51 -3.21 33.34
N GLY A 118 -0.02 -3.72 32.22
CA GLY A 118 0.41 -5.10 32.05
C GLY A 118 -0.67 -6.00 31.43
N ILE A 119 -0.24 -7.19 31.03
CA ILE A 119 -1.07 -8.26 30.49
C ILE A 119 -1.05 -9.40 31.50
N SER A 120 -2.19 -9.70 32.13
CA SER A 120 -2.28 -10.79 33.09
C SER A 120 -2.38 -12.16 32.41
N GLU A 121 -2.06 -13.22 33.14
CA GLU A 121 -2.25 -14.59 32.66
C GLU A 121 -3.72 -14.88 32.34
N ILE A 122 -4.66 -14.32 33.12
CA ILE A 122 -6.10 -14.46 32.90
C ILE A 122 -6.50 -13.84 31.56
N MET A 123 -6.09 -12.59 31.29
CA MET A 123 -6.30 -11.95 29.98
C MET A 123 -5.71 -12.81 28.87
N MET A 124 -4.53 -13.37 29.11
CA MET A 124 -3.85 -14.16 28.10
C MET A 124 -4.54 -15.49 27.82
N ASN A 125 -5.13 -16.12 28.84
CA ASN A 125 -5.93 -17.33 28.69
C ASN A 125 -7.24 -17.07 27.96
N SER A 126 -7.95 -15.98 28.27
CA SER A 126 -9.19 -15.60 27.54
C SER A 126 -8.93 -15.34 26.06
N ALA A 127 -7.84 -14.65 25.74
CA ALA A 127 -7.46 -14.33 24.37
C ALA A 127 -7.19 -15.56 23.49
N LYS A 128 -6.72 -16.69 24.04
CA LYS A 128 -6.40 -17.91 23.26
C LYS A 128 -7.56 -18.38 22.38
N THR A 129 -8.80 -18.12 22.79
CA THR A 129 -10.01 -18.47 22.03
C THR A 129 -10.18 -17.68 20.73
N LYS A 130 -9.42 -16.58 20.56
CA LYS A 130 -9.55 -15.62 19.46
C LYS A 130 -8.47 -15.76 18.38
N GLY A 131 -7.52 -16.69 18.54
CA GLY A 131 -6.44 -16.84 17.56
C GLY A 131 -5.47 -17.98 17.85
N THR A 132 -4.46 -18.11 17.00
CA THR A 132 -3.39 -19.10 17.16
C THR A 132 -2.37 -18.59 18.16
N THR A 133 -2.08 -19.38 19.19
CA THR A 133 -1.10 -19.00 20.22
C THR A 133 0.31 -19.32 19.76
N TYR A 134 1.20 -18.34 19.89
CA TYR A 134 2.64 -18.49 19.72
C TYR A 134 3.35 -18.23 21.06
N LYS A 135 4.47 -18.90 21.28
CA LYS A 135 5.37 -18.63 22.40
C LYS A 135 6.80 -18.56 21.90
N ILE A 136 7.59 -17.66 22.47
CA ILE A 136 9.05 -17.69 22.38
C ILE A 136 9.54 -17.99 23.79
N ILE A 137 10.28 -19.08 23.95
CA ILE A 137 10.86 -19.50 25.24
C ILE A 137 12.31 -19.88 24.98
N ASP A 138 13.23 -19.19 25.63
CA ASP A 138 14.67 -19.37 25.57
C ASP A 138 15.17 -19.42 24.12
N GLY A 139 14.72 -18.43 23.34
CA GLY A 139 15.08 -18.31 21.93
C GLY A 139 14.49 -19.39 21.03
N ARG A 140 13.48 -20.15 21.45
CA ARG A 140 12.78 -21.15 20.62
C ARG A 140 11.33 -20.74 20.36
N LEU A 141 10.90 -20.83 19.10
CA LEU A 141 9.54 -20.51 18.67
C LEU A 141 8.64 -21.75 18.77
N TYR A 142 7.52 -21.62 19.48
CA TYR A 142 6.48 -22.62 19.61
C TYR A 142 5.15 -22.05 19.13
N ARG A 143 4.26 -22.93 18.67
CA ARG A 143 2.90 -22.60 18.23
C ARG A 143 1.97 -23.73 18.61
N ASN A 144 0.71 -23.43 18.87
CA ASN A 144 -0.34 -24.47 18.88
C ASN A 144 -0.31 -25.27 17.57
N ALA A 145 -0.60 -26.56 17.64
CA ALA A 145 -0.66 -27.43 16.45
C ALA A 145 -1.67 -26.86 15.44
N ASP A 146 -2.85 -26.47 15.93
CA ASP A 146 -3.92 -25.94 15.10
C ASP A 146 -3.66 -24.48 14.69
N CYS A 147 -3.54 -24.28 13.37
CA CYS A 147 -3.66 -22.99 12.75
C CYS A 147 -4.80 -23.04 11.72
N MET A 148 -5.79 -22.17 11.90
CA MET A 148 -6.98 -22.12 11.04
C MET A 148 -6.64 -21.89 9.57
N PHE A 149 -5.62 -21.07 9.29
CA PHE A 149 -5.14 -20.79 7.94
C PHE A 149 -3.62 -21.05 7.87
N PRO A 150 -3.18 -22.28 7.58
CA PRO A 150 -1.78 -22.68 7.67
C PRO A 150 -0.82 -21.79 6.86
N ALA A 151 -1.22 -21.39 5.64
CA ALA A 151 -0.42 -20.49 4.80
C ALA A 151 -0.26 -19.08 5.41
N ARG A 152 -1.29 -18.58 6.11
CA ARG A 152 -1.21 -17.29 6.82
C ARG A 152 -0.27 -17.39 8.02
N CYS A 153 -0.32 -18.49 8.78
CA CYS A 153 0.64 -18.74 9.84
C CYS A 153 2.08 -18.81 9.29
N ALA A 154 2.31 -19.52 8.19
CA ALA A 154 3.63 -19.62 7.56
C ALA A 154 4.19 -18.24 7.15
N GLY A 155 3.34 -17.36 6.60
CA GLY A 155 3.70 -15.98 6.28
C GLY A 155 4.15 -15.16 7.50
N VAL A 156 3.51 -15.32 8.65
CA VAL A 156 3.94 -14.66 9.90
C VAL A 156 5.19 -15.33 10.50
N GLU A 157 5.25 -16.66 10.46
CA GLU A 157 6.38 -17.45 10.95
C GLU A 157 7.68 -17.10 10.22
N HIS A 158 7.63 -16.70 8.94
CA HIS A 158 8.79 -16.17 8.22
C HIS A 158 9.50 -15.05 9.00
N TYR A 159 8.74 -14.13 9.59
CA TYR A 159 9.28 -13.02 10.36
C TYR A 159 9.66 -13.44 11.78
N LEU A 160 8.80 -14.23 12.46
CA LEU A 160 9.09 -14.71 13.81
C LEU A 160 10.37 -15.57 13.87
N ARG A 161 10.60 -16.41 12.85
CA ARG A 161 11.84 -17.21 12.72
C ARG A 161 13.10 -16.39 12.48
N LYS A 162 12.98 -15.11 12.09
CA LYS A 162 14.14 -14.20 12.02
C LYS A 162 14.40 -13.46 13.33
N LEU A 163 13.40 -13.41 14.21
CA LEU A 163 13.42 -12.60 15.43
C LEU A 163 13.54 -13.44 16.71
N HIS A 164 13.15 -14.71 16.69
CA HIS A 164 12.97 -15.50 17.92
C HIS A 164 14.21 -15.58 18.82
N THR A 165 15.43 -15.55 18.29
CA THR A 165 16.66 -15.56 19.11
C THR A 165 17.02 -14.19 19.70
N LYS A 166 16.39 -13.11 19.22
CA LYS A 166 16.61 -11.73 19.66
C LYS A 166 15.49 -11.20 20.55
N LEU A 167 14.40 -11.95 20.69
CA LEU A 167 13.23 -11.57 21.48
C LEU A 167 13.28 -12.23 22.86
N PRO A 168 12.75 -11.57 23.90
CA PRO A 168 12.62 -12.16 25.22
C PRO A 168 11.57 -13.28 25.21
N ASN A 169 11.46 -14.00 26.33
CA ASN A 169 10.37 -14.94 26.53
C ASN A 169 9.03 -14.20 26.47
N LEU A 170 8.15 -14.62 25.57
CA LEU A 170 6.87 -13.96 25.33
C LEU A 170 5.82 -14.94 24.81
N GLN A 171 4.56 -14.55 24.95
CA GLN A 171 3.40 -15.26 24.41
C GLN A 171 2.54 -14.28 23.59
N LEU A 172 2.08 -14.73 22.43
CA LEU A 172 1.24 -13.94 21.52
C LEU A 172 0.00 -14.75 21.15
N VAL A 173 -1.14 -14.07 20.98
CA VAL A 173 -2.31 -14.64 20.30
C VAL A 173 -2.48 -13.94 18.98
N LEU A 174 -2.33 -14.69 17.90
CA LEU A 174 -2.38 -14.20 16.53
C LEU A 174 -3.69 -14.62 15.87
N ASN A 175 -4.57 -13.66 15.60
CA ASN A 175 -5.73 -13.87 14.75
C ASN A 175 -5.30 -13.91 13.27
N THR A 176 -5.63 -15.01 12.60
CA THR A 176 -5.37 -15.22 11.17
C THR A 176 -6.62 -15.06 10.30
N ARG A 177 -7.77 -14.67 10.88
CA ARG A 177 -9.00 -14.36 10.15
C ARG A 177 -8.95 -12.95 9.55
N ASP A 178 -9.88 -12.67 8.65
CA ASP A 178 -9.99 -11.34 8.02
C ASP A 178 -10.51 -10.26 8.98
N TRP A 179 -11.43 -10.64 9.89
CA TRP A 179 -12.07 -9.72 10.83
C TRP A 179 -11.33 -9.67 12.18
N PRO A 180 -11.17 -8.47 12.79
CA PRO A 180 -10.67 -8.31 14.15
C PRO A 180 -11.60 -8.96 15.19
N GLN A 181 -11.09 -9.20 16.40
CA GLN A 181 -11.73 -10.08 17.39
C GLN A 181 -12.14 -9.38 18.69
N VAL A 182 -11.53 -8.25 19.04
CA VAL A 182 -11.69 -7.60 20.34
C VAL A 182 -12.39 -6.26 20.15
N THR A 183 -13.72 -6.26 20.28
CA THR A 183 -14.51 -5.03 20.14
C THR A 183 -14.51 -4.22 21.44
N ARG A 184 -14.46 -2.89 21.31
CA ARG A 184 -14.60 -1.94 22.42
C ARG A 184 -15.96 -2.04 23.12
N PHE A 185 -16.99 -2.51 22.43
CA PHE A 185 -18.36 -2.55 22.96
C PHE A 185 -18.62 -3.71 23.91
N GLN A 186 -17.76 -4.73 23.94
CA GLN A 186 -17.89 -5.88 24.85
C GLN A 186 -17.25 -5.65 26.22
N GLY A 187 -16.51 -4.55 26.40
CA GLY A 187 -15.83 -4.22 27.67
C GLY A 187 -14.59 -5.08 27.99
N GLU A 188 -14.35 -6.17 27.26
CA GLU A 188 -13.17 -7.02 27.44
C GLU A 188 -11.94 -6.45 26.72
N VAL A 189 -10.83 -6.34 27.43
CA VAL A 189 -9.54 -5.90 26.87
C VAL A 189 -8.63 -7.12 26.76
N LEU A 190 -8.35 -7.57 25.53
CA LEU A 190 -7.56 -8.76 25.24
C LEU A 190 -6.42 -8.47 24.27
N PRO A 191 -5.19 -8.97 24.51
CA PRO A 191 -4.04 -8.73 23.64
C PRO A 191 -4.03 -9.71 22.46
N VAL A 192 -4.94 -9.48 21.52
CA VAL A 192 -5.05 -10.25 20.26
C VAL A 192 -4.45 -9.45 19.12
N PHE A 193 -3.59 -10.08 18.34
CA PHE A 193 -2.98 -9.47 17.16
C PHE A 193 -3.84 -9.76 15.92
N SER A 194 -4.28 -8.71 15.21
CA SER A 194 -5.04 -8.81 13.94
C SER A 194 -4.46 -7.88 12.89
N PHE A 195 -4.39 -8.28 11.62
CA PHE A 195 -3.72 -7.46 10.58
C PHE A 195 -4.48 -6.18 10.19
N SER A 196 -5.77 -6.08 10.54
CA SER A 196 -6.66 -4.97 10.14
C SER A 196 -7.71 -4.71 11.22
N LYS A 197 -8.07 -3.44 11.42
CA LYS A 197 -9.11 -3.02 12.37
C LYS A 197 -9.68 -1.63 12.07
N THR A 198 -10.79 -1.28 12.73
CA THR A 198 -11.30 0.10 12.84
C THR A 198 -11.02 0.68 14.23
N LYS A 199 -11.47 1.90 14.49
CA LYS A 199 -11.43 2.52 15.84
C LYS A 199 -12.30 1.76 16.86
N ASP A 200 -13.17 0.86 16.43
CA ASP A 200 -14.11 0.12 17.27
C ASP A 200 -13.49 -1.15 17.89
N TYR A 201 -12.24 -1.45 17.52
CA TYR A 201 -11.54 -2.66 17.95
C TYR A 201 -10.24 -2.33 18.68
N LEU A 202 -9.90 -3.21 19.61
CA LEU A 202 -8.71 -3.12 20.48
C LEU A 202 -7.58 -4.04 20.03
N ASP A 203 -7.78 -4.85 18.98
CA ASP A 203 -6.74 -5.71 18.43
C ASP A 203 -5.45 -4.95 18.15
N ILE A 204 -4.30 -5.57 18.36
CA ILE A 204 -2.98 -4.98 18.07
C ILE A 204 -2.64 -5.27 16.61
N MET A 205 -2.37 -4.24 15.80
CA MET A 205 -2.04 -4.47 14.40
C MET A 205 -0.66 -5.10 14.23
N TYR A 206 -0.56 -6.03 13.28
CA TYR A 206 0.70 -6.60 12.83
C TYR A 206 0.79 -6.60 11.29
N PRO A 207 2.01 -6.59 10.70
CA PRO A 207 2.17 -6.70 9.26
C PRO A 207 1.56 -8.00 8.74
N ALA A 208 0.61 -7.89 7.81
CA ALA A 208 -0.12 -9.05 7.29
C ALA A 208 0.80 -10.15 6.73
N TRP A 209 0.40 -11.41 6.91
CA TRP A 209 1.09 -12.59 6.40
C TRP A 209 1.51 -12.48 4.93
N ALA A 210 0.66 -11.87 4.09
CA ALA A 210 0.89 -11.76 2.65
C ALA A 210 1.96 -10.77 2.22
N PHE A 211 2.66 -10.10 3.14
CA PHE A 211 3.98 -9.56 2.80
C PHE A 211 4.96 -10.67 2.39
N TRP A 212 4.78 -11.89 2.91
CA TRP A 212 5.55 -13.07 2.52
C TRP A 212 4.71 -14.13 1.79
N GLU A 213 3.62 -14.63 2.39
CA GLU A 213 2.73 -15.63 1.77
C GLU A 213 1.36 -15.73 2.47
N GLY A 214 0.45 -16.53 1.92
CA GLY A 214 -0.87 -16.78 2.53
C GLY A 214 -1.94 -15.74 2.20
N GLY A 215 -1.71 -14.87 1.21
CA GLY A 215 -2.72 -13.98 0.67
C GLY A 215 -3.76 -14.71 -0.17
N PRO A 216 -4.71 -13.96 -0.76
CA PRO A 216 -5.75 -14.54 -1.61
C PRO A 216 -5.15 -15.37 -2.75
N ALA A 217 -5.63 -16.60 -2.92
CA ALA A 217 -5.27 -17.47 -4.04
C ALA A 217 -6.25 -17.24 -5.19
N ILE A 218 -5.70 -16.77 -6.31
CA ILE A 218 -6.42 -16.46 -7.55
C ILE A 218 -5.71 -17.14 -8.72
N LYS A 219 -6.27 -17.19 -9.94
CA LYS A 219 -5.63 -17.84 -11.10
C LYS A 219 -4.21 -17.33 -11.34
N LEU A 220 -3.98 -16.02 -11.21
CA LEU A 220 -2.66 -15.40 -11.37
C LEU A 220 -1.69 -15.72 -10.22
N TYR A 221 -2.20 -16.02 -9.03
CA TYR A 221 -1.43 -16.31 -7.83
C TYR A 221 -1.92 -17.62 -7.17
N PRO A 222 -1.64 -18.80 -7.78
CA PRO A 222 -2.22 -20.06 -7.33
C PRO A 222 -1.74 -20.49 -5.94
N ARG A 223 -0.58 -19.98 -5.49
CA ARG A 223 -0.04 -20.21 -4.13
C ARG A 223 -0.44 -19.10 -3.13
N GLY A 224 -1.36 -18.23 -3.51
CA GLY A 224 -1.72 -17.04 -2.75
C GLY A 224 -0.81 -15.86 -3.06
N LEU A 225 -1.40 -14.66 -3.05
CA LEU A 225 -0.64 -13.40 -3.12
C LEU A 225 0.39 -13.35 -1.98
N GLY A 226 1.61 -12.95 -2.29
CA GLY A 226 2.74 -12.98 -1.36
C GLY A 226 3.95 -12.27 -1.94
N ARG A 227 5.12 -12.48 -1.34
CA ARG A 227 6.42 -12.05 -1.86
C ARG A 227 6.43 -10.58 -2.27
N TRP A 228 6.07 -9.72 -1.32
CA TRP A 228 6.04 -8.28 -1.53
C TRP A 228 7.40 -7.74 -1.97
N ASP A 229 8.50 -8.38 -1.57
CA ASP A 229 9.85 -8.10 -2.05
C ASP A 229 9.97 -8.21 -3.58
N LYS A 230 9.36 -9.22 -4.18
CA LYS A 230 9.34 -9.41 -5.64
C LYS A 230 8.32 -8.52 -6.32
N HIS A 231 7.13 -8.37 -5.73
CA HIS A 231 6.09 -7.50 -6.30
C HIS A 231 6.50 -6.05 -6.37
N ARG A 232 7.23 -5.53 -5.38
CA ARG A 232 7.81 -4.18 -5.46
C ARG A 232 8.66 -4.02 -6.72
N GLN A 233 9.57 -4.95 -6.97
CA GLN A 233 10.45 -4.88 -8.14
C GLN A 233 9.68 -5.00 -9.47
N SER A 234 8.64 -5.83 -9.54
CA SER A 234 7.83 -5.96 -10.76
C SER A 234 6.95 -4.73 -11.00
N LEU A 235 6.36 -4.17 -9.94
CA LEU A 235 5.59 -2.93 -9.99
C LEU A 235 6.46 -1.73 -10.36
N ASP A 236 7.69 -1.63 -9.82
CA ASP A 236 8.63 -0.56 -10.19
C ASP A 236 8.93 -0.58 -11.71
N ARG A 237 9.16 -1.78 -12.27
CA ARG A 237 9.34 -1.94 -13.73
C ARG A 237 8.08 -1.61 -14.52
N ALA A 238 6.90 -1.99 -14.02
CA ALA A 238 5.63 -1.68 -14.67
C ALA A 238 5.33 -0.17 -14.64
N ALA A 239 5.67 0.52 -13.55
CA ALA A 239 5.53 1.96 -13.43
C ALA A 239 6.49 2.72 -14.37
N GLN A 240 7.73 2.23 -14.53
CA GLN A 240 8.67 2.79 -15.52
C GLN A 240 8.21 2.58 -16.97
N ARG A 241 7.56 1.45 -17.26
CA ARG A 241 6.97 1.17 -18.58
C ARG A 241 5.81 2.10 -18.91
N TRP A 242 5.07 2.53 -17.89
CA TRP A 242 3.89 3.38 -18.04
C TRP A 242 4.10 4.73 -17.34
N PRO A 243 4.88 5.66 -17.93
CA PRO A 243 5.04 7.00 -17.38
C PRO A 243 3.70 7.74 -17.37
N TRP A 244 3.56 8.75 -16.52
CA TRP A 244 2.26 9.41 -16.26
C TRP A 244 1.52 9.86 -17.52
N GLN A 245 2.25 10.43 -18.49
CA GLN A 245 1.66 10.96 -19.73
C GLN A 245 1.03 9.87 -20.61
N ASP A 246 1.57 8.64 -20.53
CA ASP A 246 1.16 7.51 -21.38
C ASP A 246 0.07 6.64 -20.72
N LYS A 247 -0.26 6.91 -19.45
CA LYS A 247 -1.33 6.20 -18.75
C LYS A 247 -2.70 6.59 -19.34
N LEU A 248 -3.61 5.63 -19.44
CA LEU A 248 -4.99 5.84 -19.85
C LEU A 248 -5.71 6.75 -18.84
N PRO A 249 -6.41 7.81 -19.28
CA PRO A 249 -7.19 8.70 -18.41
C PRO A 249 -8.53 8.09 -18.00
N VAL A 250 -8.54 6.79 -17.67
CA VAL A 250 -9.71 6.00 -17.30
C VAL A 250 -9.53 5.51 -15.87
N ALA A 251 -10.59 5.57 -15.08
CA ALA A 251 -10.59 5.00 -13.73
C ALA A 251 -10.65 3.48 -13.79
N PHE A 252 -9.87 2.79 -12.96
CA PHE A 252 -9.75 1.34 -13.04
C PHE A 252 -9.92 0.65 -11.69
N PHE A 253 -10.65 -0.47 -11.72
CA PHE A 253 -10.78 -1.41 -10.61
C PHE A 253 -11.01 -2.84 -11.15
N ARG A 254 -10.31 -3.83 -10.60
CA ARG A 254 -10.61 -5.25 -10.86
C ARG A 254 -10.52 -6.07 -9.58
N GLY A 255 -11.63 -6.67 -9.17
CA GLY A 255 -11.69 -7.43 -7.93
C GLY A 255 -13.08 -8.02 -7.68
N SER A 256 -13.22 -8.94 -6.74
CA SER A 256 -14.51 -9.57 -6.45
C SER A 256 -15.41 -8.72 -5.55
N ARG A 257 -16.71 -9.02 -5.47
CA ARG A 257 -17.68 -8.31 -4.61
C ARG A 257 -17.64 -8.77 -3.15
N THR A 258 -16.58 -8.41 -2.42
CA THR A 258 -16.48 -8.73 -0.98
C THR A 258 -17.20 -7.69 -0.09
N ASN A 259 -17.38 -6.47 -0.60
CA ASN A 259 -18.11 -5.39 0.04
C ASN A 259 -19.00 -4.67 -0.99
N ASN A 260 -20.22 -4.28 -0.62
CA ASN A 260 -21.15 -3.59 -1.50
C ASN A 260 -20.79 -2.12 -1.75
N GLU A 261 -19.87 -1.54 -0.99
CA GLU A 261 -19.32 -0.18 -1.27
C GLU A 261 -18.61 -0.07 -2.62
N ARG A 262 -18.28 -1.21 -3.24
CA ARG A 262 -17.71 -1.30 -4.58
C ARG A 262 -18.76 -1.16 -5.69
N ASP A 263 -20.05 -1.32 -5.37
CA ASP A 263 -21.13 -1.44 -6.35
C ASP A 263 -21.29 -0.18 -7.20
N SER A 264 -21.23 1.00 -6.59
CA SER A 264 -21.44 2.27 -7.30
C SER A 264 -20.43 2.48 -8.42
N LEU A 265 -19.15 2.13 -8.20
CA LEU A 265 -18.11 2.24 -9.23
C LEU A 265 -18.33 1.23 -10.37
N VAL A 266 -18.72 -0.01 -10.05
CA VAL A 266 -18.99 -1.04 -11.06
C VAL A 266 -20.23 -0.70 -11.88
N LEU A 267 -21.27 -0.14 -11.26
CA LEU A 267 -22.46 0.32 -11.96
C LEU A 267 -22.14 1.53 -12.85
N LEU A 268 -21.35 2.49 -12.36
CA LEU A 268 -20.87 3.62 -13.17
C LEU A 268 -20.06 3.16 -14.38
N SER A 269 -19.20 2.15 -14.24
CA SER A 269 -18.44 1.60 -15.38
C SER A 269 -19.32 0.99 -16.48
N ARG A 270 -20.51 0.49 -16.12
CA ARG A 270 -21.47 -0.04 -17.11
C ARG A 270 -22.19 1.08 -17.88
N ASP A 271 -22.41 2.20 -17.20
CA ASP A 271 -23.10 3.37 -17.76
C ASP A 271 -22.12 4.23 -18.59
N GLU A 272 -20.91 4.45 -18.05
CA GLU A 272 -19.87 5.33 -18.58
C GLU A 272 -18.52 4.59 -18.75
N PRO A 273 -18.44 3.63 -19.71
CA PRO A 273 -17.25 2.78 -19.88
C PRO A 273 -16.00 3.53 -20.38
N GLU A 274 -16.17 4.70 -21.00
CA GLU A 274 -15.05 5.57 -21.39
C GLU A 274 -14.44 6.31 -20.18
N LEU A 275 -15.20 6.47 -19.10
CA LEU A 275 -14.76 7.12 -17.86
C LEU A 275 -14.19 6.13 -16.85
N VAL A 276 -14.84 4.97 -16.69
CA VAL A 276 -14.49 3.96 -15.70
C VAL A 276 -14.49 2.56 -16.31
N ASP A 277 -13.39 1.83 -16.09
CA ASP A 277 -13.24 0.40 -16.34
C ASP A 277 -13.17 -0.33 -14.98
N ALA A 278 -14.34 -0.70 -14.45
CA ALA A 278 -14.51 -1.40 -13.20
C ALA A 278 -15.47 -2.60 -13.34
N ALA A 279 -15.02 -3.80 -12.98
CA ALA A 279 -15.91 -4.96 -12.96
C ALA A 279 -15.55 -5.99 -11.90
N TYR A 280 -16.54 -6.81 -11.58
CA TYR A 280 -16.41 -7.88 -10.60
C TYR A 280 -15.79 -9.14 -11.17
N THR A 281 -14.76 -9.64 -10.48
CA THR A 281 -14.19 -10.98 -10.70
C THR A 281 -14.84 -12.01 -9.78
N LYS A 282 -14.65 -13.30 -10.06
CA LYS A 282 -15.07 -14.40 -9.18
C LYS A 282 -14.07 -14.58 -8.04
N ASN A 283 -14.58 -14.83 -6.82
CA ASN A 283 -13.80 -15.34 -5.71
C ASN A 283 -14.24 -16.76 -5.34
N GLN A 284 -13.52 -17.39 -4.41
CA GLN A 284 -13.80 -18.75 -3.95
C GLN A 284 -15.14 -18.92 -3.23
N ALA A 285 -15.75 -17.82 -2.78
CA ALA A 285 -17.03 -17.80 -2.07
C ALA A 285 -18.21 -17.38 -2.97
N TRP A 286 -18.03 -17.34 -4.29
CA TRP A 286 -19.09 -17.02 -5.25
C TRP A 286 -20.22 -18.05 -5.15
N LYS A 287 -21.46 -17.58 -5.06
CA LYS A 287 -22.67 -18.41 -4.92
C LYS A 287 -23.68 -18.19 -6.03
N SER A 288 -23.77 -16.97 -6.57
CA SER A 288 -24.78 -16.63 -7.56
C SER A 288 -24.37 -15.43 -8.43
N GLU A 289 -25.11 -15.19 -9.51
CA GLU A 289 -24.92 -14.02 -10.38
C GLU A 289 -25.07 -12.68 -9.64
N LYS A 290 -25.77 -12.65 -8.50
CA LYS A 290 -25.84 -11.48 -7.63
C LYS A 290 -24.45 -11.03 -7.14
N ASP A 291 -23.50 -11.95 -7.01
CA ASP A 291 -22.13 -11.66 -6.57
C ASP A 291 -21.30 -10.91 -7.64
N THR A 292 -21.80 -10.82 -8.87
CA THR A 292 -21.24 -10.00 -9.96
C THR A 292 -22.26 -9.00 -10.50
N LEU A 293 -23.29 -8.70 -9.71
CA LEU A 293 -24.42 -7.82 -10.09
C LEU A 293 -25.02 -8.22 -11.45
N TYR A 294 -25.29 -9.51 -11.62
CA TYR A 294 -25.94 -10.10 -12.80
C TYR A 294 -25.18 -9.89 -14.13
N SER A 295 -23.87 -9.66 -14.07
CA SER A 295 -23.00 -9.66 -15.26
C SER A 295 -22.03 -10.83 -15.23
N SER A 296 -21.57 -11.23 -16.41
CA SER A 296 -20.49 -12.20 -16.57
C SER A 296 -19.27 -11.76 -15.76
N PRO A 297 -18.68 -12.65 -14.93
CA PRO A 297 -17.49 -12.31 -14.17
C PRO A 297 -16.34 -11.92 -15.10
N ALA A 298 -15.68 -10.81 -14.80
CA ALA A 298 -14.46 -10.42 -15.50
C ALA A 298 -13.29 -11.34 -15.13
N ASP A 299 -12.31 -11.41 -16.04
CA ASP A 299 -11.04 -12.05 -15.74
C ASP A 299 -10.22 -11.25 -14.73
N GLU A 300 -9.32 -11.97 -14.07
CA GLU A 300 -8.32 -11.36 -13.20
C GLU A 300 -7.32 -10.57 -14.04
N VAL A 301 -6.88 -9.42 -13.51
CA VAL A 301 -5.86 -8.58 -14.13
C VAL A 301 -4.66 -8.53 -13.21
N ALA A 302 -3.46 -8.70 -13.74
CA ALA A 302 -2.23 -8.64 -12.96
C ALA A 302 -2.05 -7.25 -12.35
N LEU A 303 -1.43 -7.17 -11.17
CA LEU A 303 -1.21 -5.90 -10.48
C LEU A 303 -0.35 -4.94 -11.31
N GLU A 304 0.61 -5.48 -12.07
CA GLU A 304 1.45 -4.75 -13.00
C GLU A 304 0.65 -4.10 -14.14
N ASP A 305 -0.41 -4.77 -14.61
CA ASP A 305 -1.26 -4.27 -15.69
C ASP A 305 -2.23 -3.17 -15.24
N HIS A 306 -2.39 -2.96 -13.92
CA HIS A 306 -3.09 -1.80 -13.40
C HIS A 306 -2.29 -0.52 -13.65
N CYS A 307 -0.96 -0.61 -13.77
CA CYS A 307 -0.11 0.57 -13.90
C CYS A 307 -0.33 1.37 -15.21
N LYS A 308 -1.05 0.83 -16.20
CA LYS A 308 -1.42 1.54 -17.42
C LYS A 308 -2.56 2.56 -17.23
N TYR A 309 -3.27 2.56 -16.10
CA TYR A 309 -4.38 3.48 -15.83
C TYR A 309 -3.96 4.60 -14.87
N LYS A 310 -4.47 5.83 -15.07
CA LYS A 310 -4.17 6.99 -14.21
C LYS A 310 -4.84 6.91 -12.84
N TYR A 311 -6.10 6.47 -12.79
CA TYR A 311 -6.92 6.56 -11.58
C TYR A 311 -7.26 5.17 -11.06
N LEU A 312 -6.54 4.71 -10.04
CA LEU A 312 -6.74 3.39 -9.45
C LEU A 312 -7.63 3.47 -8.21
N PHE A 313 -8.74 2.74 -8.22
CA PHE A 313 -9.63 2.66 -7.07
C PHE A 313 -9.28 1.48 -6.16
N ASN A 314 -9.33 1.72 -4.85
CA ASN A 314 -9.09 0.71 -3.84
C ASN A 314 -10.20 0.75 -2.78
N PHE A 315 -10.72 -0.42 -2.40
CA PHE A 315 -11.87 -0.56 -1.52
C PHE A 315 -11.57 -1.53 -0.38
N ARG A 316 -12.28 -1.35 0.74
CA ARG A 316 -12.24 -2.33 1.83
C ARG A 316 -12.84 -3.67 1.39
N GLY A 317 -12.40 -4.71 2.09
CA GLY A 317 -12.85 -6.09 1.96
C GLY A 317 -14.28 -6.29 2.43
#